data_AF-A0A1I0FQJ6-F1
#
_entry.id   AF-A0A1I0FQJ6-F1
#
_cell.length_a   1.000
_cell.length_b   1.000
_cell.length_c   1.000
_cell.angle_alpha   90.00
_cell.angle_beta   90.00
_cell.angle_gamma   90.00
#
_symmetry.space_group_name_H-M   'P 1'
#
loop_
_entity.id
_entity.type
_entity.pdbx_description
1 polymer ?
#
loop_
_entity_poly.entity_id
_entity_poly.type
_entity_poly.pdbx_seq_one_letter_code
_entity_poly.pdbx_strand_id
1 'polypeptide(L)'
;MMCFLIPTQEDEFEATKEELDQKYGIKLIHLNNFAQAFSLGCWFIKDSCVTANFIYWINMFNGYNSQDTRDMTITMSNGTISEIRLTDVEMAEAIDRMYEVYRYLLPDESAMGRVENAYSVGTMVWNIDKAISTEGKSFARALIILQEARRTGVLSSKIDRYCSVLECIYAIKKEHKKNISNITAAYIGNDSEEQERIRENMRDAYGVRSDGSHGENLKYLQENDREKLMRLSTVIDDYVRRVFRKAISVENLNYNNTSEEKARIRKYFSDLAKTVYPE
;
A
#
# COMPACT_ATOMS: atom_id res chain seq x y z
N MET A 1 11.35 17.20 0.16
CA MET A 1 10.63 18.02 -0.83
C MET A 1 10.86 17.39 -2.20
N MET A 2 9.80 17.02 -2.92
CA MET A 2 9.90 16.56 -4.30
C MET A 2 9.60 17.75 -5.23
N CYS A 3 10.44 18.00 -6.21
CA CYS A 3 10.29 19.10 -7.16
C CYS A 3 10.15 18.53 -8.57
N PHE A 4 9.09 18.93 -9.27
CA PHE A 4 8.85 18.58 -10.67
C PHE A 4 8.97 19.84 -11.50
N LEU A 5 9.84 19.81 -12.50
CA LEU A 5 10.01 20.91 -13.46
C LEU A 5 9.21 20.56 -14.71
N ILE A 6 8.17 21.35 -14.99
CA ILE A 6 7.26 21.13 -16.11
C ILE A 6 7.35 22.34 -17.03
N PRO A 7 7.57 22.15 -18.35
CA PRO A 7 7.69 23.27 -19.27
C PRO A 7 6.34 23.99 -19.42
N THR A 8 6.39 25.32 -19.28
CA THR A 8 5.26 26.21 -19.58
C THR A 8 4.91 26.12 -21.06
N GLN A 9 3.63 26.01 -21.36
CA GLN A 9 3.12 25.95 -22.73
C GLN A 9 2.66 27.33 -23.20
N GLU A 10 2.64 27.58 -24.52
CA GLU A 10 2.27 28.90 -25.07
C GLU A 10 0.84 29.32 -24.68
N ASP A 11 -0.10 28.37 -24.63
CA ASP A 11 -1.48 28.63 -24.22
C ASP A 11 -1.62 29.08 -22.76
N GLU A 12 -0.62 28.77 -21.90
CA GLU A 12 -0.65 29.13 -20.47
C GLU A 12 -0.36 30.60 -20.21
N PHE A 13 0.14 31.36 -21.19
CA PHE A 13 0.40 32.80 -21.04
C PHE A 13 -0.87 33.64 -21.20
N GLU A 14 -1.84 33.15 -21.95
CA GLU A 14 -3.11 33.84 -22.22
C GLU A 14 -4.28 33.27 -21.39
N ALA A 15 -4.08 32.12 -20.76
CA ALA A 15 -5.08 31.46 -19.95
C ALA A 15 -5.39 32.23 -18.65
N THR A 16 -6.68 32.26 -18.32
CA THR A 16 -7.16 32.75 -17.02
C THR A 16 -6.74 31.80 -15.89
N LYS A 17 -6.76 32.30 -14.65
CA LYS A 17 -6.49 31.47 -13.46
C LYS A 17 -7.43 30.26 -13.39
N GLU A 18 -8.71 30.42 -13.73
CA GLU A 18 -9.71 29.35 -13.68
C GLU A 18 -9.43 28.25 -14.71
N GLU A 19 -9.01 28.60 -15.92
CA GLU A 19 -8.59 27.64 -16.95
C GLU A 19 -7.32 26.89 -16.53
N LEU A 20 -6.37 27.60 -15.92
CA LEU A 20 -5.16 26.99 -15.37
C LEU A 20 -5.46 26.08 -14.17
N ASP A 21 -6.40 26.44 -13.30
CA ASP A 21 -6.83 25.59 -12.18
C ASP A 21 -7.46 24.29 -12.69
N GLN A 22 -8.25 24.32 -13.76
CA GLN A 22 -8.77 23.11 -14.40
C GLN A 22 -7.64 22.24 -14.98
N LYS A 23 -6.73 22.87 -15.75
CA LYS A 23 -5.60 22.18 -16.40
C LYS A 23 -4.65 21.55 -15.39
N TYR A 24 -4.21 22.31 -14.38
CA TYR A 24 -3.31 21.84 -13.34
C TYR A 24 -4.02 20.94 -12.32
N GLY A 25 -5.33 21.08 -12.13
CA GLY A 25 -6.13 20.17 -11.30
C GLY A 25 -6.05 18.72 -11.79
N ILE A 26 -6.06 18.47 -13.10
CA ILE A 26 -5.85 17.11 -13.66
C ILE A 26 -4.40 16.65 -13.42
N LYS A 27 -3.41 17.51 -13.69
CA LYS A 27 -2.00 17.19 -13.44
C LYS A 27 -1.71 16.89 -11.96
N LEU A 28 -2.43 17.55 -11.05
CA LEU A 28 -2.37 17.34 -9.61
C LEU A 28 -2.79 15.91 -9.22
N ILE A 29 -3.76 15.31 -9.92
CA ILE A 29 -4.16 13.90 -9.72
C ILE A 29 -2.96 12.98 -9.95
N HIS A 30 -2.25 13.18 -11.06
CA HIS A 30 -1.08 12.37 -11.39
C HIS A 30 0.03 12.54 -10.35
N LEU A 31 0.32 13.79 -9.93
CA LEU A 31 1.31 14.07 -8.88
C LEU A 31 0.92 13.43 -7.53
N ASN A 32 -0.36 13.42 -7.19
CA ASN A 32 -0.88 12.75 -6.00
C ASN A 32 -0.60 11.24 -6.03
N ASN A 33 -0.86 10.61 -7.17
CA ASN A 33 -0.58 9.18 -7.38
C ASN A 33 0.94 8.92 -7.34
N PHE A 34 1.77 9.82 -7.88
CA PHE A 34 3.22 9.71 -7.80
C PHE A 34 3.73 9.78 -6.36
N ALA A 35 3.28 10.75 -5.58
CA ALA A 35 3.67 10.87 -4.17
C ALA A 35 3.23 9.65 -3.35
N GLN A 36 2.06 9.08 -3.67
CA GLN A 36 1.56 7.87 -3.03
C GLN A 36 2.39 6.64 -3.40
N ALA A 37 2.67 6.46 -4.69
CA ALA A 37 3.53 5.39 -5.18
C ALA A 37 4.94 5.51 -4.63
N PHE A 38 5.47 6.74 -4.45
CA PHE A 38 6.78 6.96 -3.83
C PHE A 38 6.79 6.54 -2.37
N SER A 39 5.77 6.91 -1.60
CA SER A 39 5.62 6.46 -0.21
C SER A 39 5.57 4.93 -0.09
N LEU A 40 4.89 4.25 -1.02
CA LEU A 40 4.89 2.80 -1.12
C LEU A 40 6.27 2.25 -1.55
N GLY A 41 6.95 2.91 -2.49
CA GLY A 41 8.32 2.61 -2.88
C GLY A 41 9.28 2.63 -1.69
N CYS A 42 9.20 3.65 -0.85
CA CYS A 42 9.94 3.71 0.42
C CYS A 42 9.59 2.55 1.35
N TRP A 43 8.31 2.18 1.45
CA TRP A 43 7.87 1.04 2.26
C TRP A 43 8.41 -0.29 1.75
N PHE A 44 8.56 -0.47 0.44
CA PHE A 44 9.18 -1.66 -0.13
C PHE A 44 10.64 -1.81 0.31
N ILE A 45 11.34 -0.72 0.64
CA ILE A 45 12.72 -0.78 1.14
C ILE A 45 12.73 -1.12 2.64
N LYS A 46 11.98 -0.36 3.45
CA LYS A 46 11.92 -0.52 4.90
C LYS A 46 10.68 0.15 5.49
N ASP A 47 10.42 -0.12 6.77
CA ASP A 47 9.32 0.53 7.47
C ASP A 47 9.47 2.05 7.41
N SER A 48 8.40 2.71 7.01
CA SER A 48 8.43 4.12 6.66
C SER A 48 7.07 4.77 6.80
N CYS A 49 7.08 6.03 7.25
CA CYS A 49 5.91 6.89 7.31
C CYS A 49 6.08 8.15 6.44
N VAL A 50 6.65 8.00 5.24
CA VAL A 50 6.85 9.10 4.28
C VAL A 50 5.51 9.59 3.74
N THR A 51 5.13 10.83 4.08
CA THR A 51 3.91 11.48 3.60
C THR A 51 4.20 12.67 2.71
N ALA A 52 3.22 13.05 1.89
CA ALA A 52 3.18 14.33 1.19
C ALA A 52 1.91 15.06 1.65
N ASN A 53 2.07 16.12 2.43
CA ASN A 53 0.94 16.85 3.03
C ASN A 53 0.55 18.10 2.24
N PHE A 54 1.50 18.69 1.51
CA PHE A 54 1.30 19.92 0.74
C PHE A 54 1.80 19.72 -0.68
N ILE A 55 1.03 20.23 -1.63
CA ILE A 55 1.41 20.32 -3.03
C ILE A 55 1.28 21.77 -3.45
N TYR A 56 2.31 22.25 -4.13
CA TYR A 56 2.38 23.61 -4.64
C TYR A 56 2.58 23.55 -6.15
N TRP A 57 1.78 24.31 -6.88
CA TRP A 57 2.03 24.63 -8.28
C TRP A 57 2.41 26.09 -8.37
N ILE A 58 3.52 26.36 -9.04
CA ILE A 58 4.04 27.71 -9.22
C ILE A 58 4.52 27.82 -10.66
N ASN A 59 3.96 28.77 -11.41
CA ASN A 59 4.46 29.18 -12.71
C ASN A 59 5.00 30.61 -12.59
N MET A 60 6.32 30.72 -12.66
CA MET A 60 7.03 32.00 -12.47
C MET A 60 6.84 32.95 -13.67
N PHE A 61 6.42 32.46 -14.83
CA PHE A 61 6.33 33.25 -16.06
C PHE A 61 4.99 33.99 -16.21
N ASN A 62 3.89 33.40 -15.75
CA ASN A 62 2.56 34.02 -15.78
C ASN A 62 2.04 34.39 -14.38
N GLY A 63 2.80 34.11 -13.31
CA GLY A 63 2.44 34.42 -11.93
C GLY A 63 1.40 33.48 -11.32
N TYR A 64 1.01 32.40 -12.01
CA TYR A 64 0.08 31.42 -11.49
C TYR A 64 0.65 30.69 -10.28
N ASN A 65 -0.18 30.54 -9.25
CA ASN A 65 0.09 29.67 -8.13
C ASN A 65 -1.19 29.02 -7.61
N SER A 66 -1.04 27.80 -7.13
CA SER A 66 -2.04 27.10 -6.35
C SER A 66 -1.38 26.22 -5.29
N GLN A 67 -2.13 25.98 -4.22
CA GLN A 67 -1.74 25.11 -3.12
C GLN A 67 -2.88 24.15 -2.85
N ASP A 68 -2.53 22.89 -2.65
CA ASP A 68 -3.46 21.87 -2.17
C ASP A 68 -2.90 21.20 -0.92
N THR A 69 -3.83 20.78 -0.05
CA THR A 69 -3.49 20.04 1.18
C THR A 69 -4.02 18.63 1.05
N ARG A 70 -3.15 17.67 1.31
CA ARG A 70 -3.48 16.26 1.21
C ARG A 70 -3.57 15.62 2.58
N ASP A 71 -4.68 14.93 2.84
CA ASP A 71 -4.75 14.00 3.98
C ASP A 71 -4.08 12.67 3.62
N MET A 72 -2.77 12.63 3.82
CA MET A 72 -1.95 11.43 3.66
C MET A 72 -1.31 11.02 4.98
N THR A 73 -2.03 11.14 6.09
CA THR A 73 -1.48 10.71 7.38
C THR A 73 -1.21 9.21 7.36
N ILE A 74 0.08 8.83 7.45
CA ILE A 74 0.49 7.43 7.55
C ILE A 74 1.44 7.25 8.73
N THR A 75 1.49 6.04 9.25
CA THR A 75 2.27 5.66 10.42
C THR A 75 3.18 4.49 10.10
N MET A 76 4.25 4.37 10.87
CA MET A 76 5.15 3.21 10.89
C MET A 76 4.38 1.94 11.29
N SER A 77 4.97 0.77 11.09
CA SER A 77 4.37 -0.53 11.44
C SER A 77 4.01 -0.68 12.93
N ASN A 78 4.72 0.03 13.81
CA ASN A 78 4.47 0.10 15.25
C ASN A 78 3.41 1.17 15.65
N GLY A 79 2.81 1.86 14.67
CA GLY A 79 1.78 2.88 14.89
C GLY A 79 2.30 4.27 15.24
N THR A 80 3.61 4.49 15.31
CA THR A 80 4.19 5.82 15.57
C THR A 80 4.50 6.57 14.28
N ILE A 81 4.90 7.84 14.42
CA ILE A 81 5.48 8.66 13.34
C ILE A 81 6.90 9.01 13.78
N SER A 82 7.88 8.73 12.93
CA SER A 82 9.29 8.97 13.22
C SER A 82 10.06 9.34 11.96
N GLU A 83 11.13 10.11 12.10
CA GLU A 83 12.05 10.38 10.99
C GLU A 83 12.67 9.06 10.49
N ILE A 84 12.75 8.93 9.17
CA ILE A 84 13.53 7.87 8.52
C ILE A 84 14.61 8.50 7.65
N ARG A 85 15.69 7.74 7.41
CA ARG A 85 16.77 8.14 6.51
C ARG A 85 16.97 7.08 5.45
N LEU A 86 17.04 7.50 4.20
CA LEU A 86 17.36 6.64 3.06
C LEU A 86 18.77 6.96 2.60
N THR A 87 19.58 5.95 2.38
CA THR A 87 20.85 6.07 1.65
C THR A 87 20.58 6.34 0.17
N ASP A 88 21.58 6.76 -0.58
CA ASP A 88 21.44 7.01 -2.02
C ASP A 88 21.00 5.75 -2.78
N VAL A 89 21.50 4.58 -2.38
CA VAL A 89 21.14 3.28 -2.96
C VAL A 89 19.67 2.95 -2.66
N GLU A 90 19.25 3.13 -1.41
CA GLU A 90 17.86 2.91 -0.99
C GLU A 90 16.90 3.89 -1.68
N MET A 91 17.32 5.14 -1.88
CA MET A 91 16.53 6.16 -2.58
C MET A 91 16.34 5.81 -4.05
N ALA A 92 17.41 5.40 -4.74
CA ALA A 92 17.32 4.94 -6.13
C ALA A 92 16.38 3.74 -6.25
N GLU A 93 16.52 2.75 -5.37
CA GLU A 93 15.62 1.60 -5.36
C GLU A 93 14.17 2.00 -5.05
N ALA A 94 13.93 2.92 -4.11
CA ALA A 94 12.58 3.41 -3.81
C ALA A 94 11.92 4.10 -5.02
N ILE A 95 12.69 4.82 -5.84
CA ILE A 95 12.22 5.43 -7.10
C ILE A 95 11.88 4.35 -8.12
N ASP A 96 12.70 3.31 -8.27
CA ASP A 96 12.40 2.20 -9.18
C ASP A 96 11.13 1.46 -8.75
N ARG A 97 10.98 1.20 -7.44
CA ARG A 97 9.78 0.59 -6.87
C ARG A 97 8.55 1.48 -7.01
N MET A 98 8.72 2.80 -6.93
CA MET A 98 7.64 3.75 -7.19
C MET A 98 7.07 3.53 -8.60
N TYR A 99 7.91 3.48 -9.63
CA TYR A 99 7.44 3.25 -11.00
C TYR A 99 6.79 1.87 -11.17
N GLU A 100 7.32 0.84 -10.52
CA GLU A 100 6.71 -0.49 -10.53
C GLU A 100 5.30 -0.48 -9.94
N VAL A 101 5.14 0.11 -8.76
CA VAL A 101 3.86 0.23 -8.03
C VAL A 101 2.87 1.13 -8.78
N TYR A 102 3.35 2.23 -9.35
CA TYR A 102 2.53 3.19 -10.07
C TYR A 102 1.75 2.53 -11.21
N ARG A 103 2.38 1.59 -11.94
CA ARG A 103 1.72 0.80 -13.00
C ARG A 103 0.50 0.02 -12.53
N TYR A 104 0.45 -0.39 -11.27
CA TYR A 104 -0.67 -1.13 -10.70
C TYR A 104 -1.72 -0.23 -10.02
N LEU A 105 -1.34 0.99 -9.64
CA LEU A 105 -2.24 1.96 -9.01
C LEU A 105 -2.96 2.85 -10.02
N LEU A 106 -2.46 2.96 -11.26
CA LEU A 106 -3.13 3.69 -12.32
C LEU A 106 -4.51 3.06 -12.58
N PRO A 107 -5.59 3.82 -12.40
CA PRO A 107 -6.89 3.39 -12.89
C PRO A 107 -6.81 3.22 -14.41
N ASP A 108 -7.54 2.26 -14.96
CA ASP A 108 -7.78 2.26 -16.39
C ASP A 108 -8.51 3.56 -16.75
N GLU A 109 -7.82 4.50 -17.40
CA GLU A 109 -8.38 5.81 -17.77
C GLU A 109 -9.65 5.66 -18.61
N SER A 110 -9.79 4.56 -19.36
CA SER A 110 -11.00 4.26 -20.14
C SER A 110 -12.20 3.84 -19.28
N ALA A 111 -11.96 3.47 -18.02
CA ALA A 111 -12.97 3.06 -17.04
C ALA A 111 -13.19 4.07 -15.90
N MET A 112 -12.46 5.19 -15.87
CA MET A 112 -12.71 6.25 -14.90
C MET A 112 -14.09 6.88 -15.17
N GLY A 113 -15.01 6.74 -14.21
CA GLY A 113 -16.24 7.55 -14.19
C GLY A 113 -15.91 9.05 -14.06
N ARG A 114 -16.91 9.92 -14.28
CA ARG A 114 -16.74 11.37 -14.06
C ARG A 114 -16.24 11.62 -12.64
N VAL A 115 -15.00 12.09 -12.52
CA VAL A 115 -14.43 12.49 -11.23
C VAL A 115 -15.14 13.77 -10.78
N GLU A 116 -15.74 13.76 -9.59
CA GLU A 116 -16.44 14.92 -9.05
C GLU A 116 -15.43 15.99 -8.61
N ASN A 117 -15.75 17.26 -8.88
CA ASN A 117 -15.00 18.41 -8.39
C ASN A 117 -15.45 18.80 -6.99
N ALA A 118 -14.49 19.16 -6.14
CA ALA A 118 -14.70 19.80 -4.84
C ALA A 118 -13.99 21.16 -4.83
N TYR A 119 -14.45 22.10 -3.99
CA TYR A 119 -13.80 23.39 -3.81
C TYR A 119 -13.07 23.40 -2.47
N SER A 120 -11.77 23.68 -2.47
CA SER A 120 -10.95 23.74 -1.26
C SER A 120 -9.98 24.91 -1.33
N VAL A 121 -9.98 25.76 -0.29
CA VAL A 121 -9.06 26.90 -0.12
C VAL A 121 -8.90 27.78 -1.38
N GLY A 122 -10.01 28.07 -2.07
CA GLY A 122 -9.99 28.95 -3.26
C GLY A 122 -9.56 28.28 -4.57
N THR A 123 -9.43 26.95 -4.60
CA THR A 123 -9.04 26.16 -5.78
C THR A 123 -10.04 25.02 -6.02
N MET A 124 -10.29 24.68 -7.28
CA MET A 124 -11.08 23.50 -7.65
C MET A 124 -10.18 22.25 -7.61
N VAL A 125 -10.54 21.28 -6.77
CA VAL A 125 -9.78 20.04 -6.52
C VAL A 125 -10.62 18.84 -6.92
N TRP A 126 -10.03 17.87 -7.62
CA TRP A 126 -10.73 16.65 -8.06
C TRP A 126 -10.75 15.60 -6.93
N ASN A 127 -11.86 14.87 -6.76
CA ASN A 127 -12.03 13.89 -5.69
C ASN A 127 -11.42 12.51 -6.05
N ILE A 128 -10.10 12.40 -5.92
CA ILE A 128 -9.26 11.33 -6.47
C ILE A 128 -9.49 9.96 -5.82
N ASP A 129 -9.88 9.91 -4.55
CA ASP A 129 -10.08 8.66 -3.82
C ASP A 129 -11.18 7.77 -4.44
N LYS A 130 -12.11 8.37 -5.22
CA LYS A 130 -13.15 7.65 -5.96
C LYS A 130 -12.69 7.09 -7.31
N ALA A 131 -11.53 7.51 -7.82
CA ALA A 131 -11.04 7.12 -9.15
C ALA A 131 -10.22 5.82 -9.15
N ILE A 132 -9.79 5.33 -7.98
CA ILE A 132 -9.03 4.06 -7.87
C ILE A 132 -10.02 2.90 -7.96
N SER A 133 -9.99 2.16 -9.08
CA SER A 133 -10.85 0.99 -9.29
C SER A 133 -10.58 -0.09 -8.23
N THR A 134 -11.61 -0.43 -7.45
CA THR A 134 -11.61 -1.54 -6.48
C THR A 134 -11.73 -2.91 -7.13
N GLU A 135 -12.03 -2.96 -8.44
CA GLU A 135 -12.20 -4.17 -9.25
C GLU A 135 -10.90 -4.61 -9.97
N GLY A 136 -9.77 -3.95 -9.66
CA GLY A 136 -8.47 -4.25 -10.26
C GLY A 136 -7.92 -5.65 -9.94
N LYS A 137 -6.78 -5.97 -10.56
CA LYS A 137 -6.03 -7.21 -10.29
C LYS A 137 -5.56 -7.30 -8.83
N SER A 138 -5.10 -8.48 -8.41
CA SER A 138 -4.73 -8.77 -7.03
C SER A 138 -3.69 -7.81 -6.45
N PHE A 139 -2.67 -7.39 -7.21
CA PHE A 139 -1.65 -6.49 -6.69
C PHE A 139 -2.21 -5.10 -6.39
N ALA A 140 -3.05 -4.55 -7.27
CA ALA A 140 -3.72 -3.27 -7.03
C ALA A 140 -4.57 -3.33 -5.74
N ARG A 141 -5.38 -4.39 -5.59
CA ARG A 141 -6.21 -4.61 -4.39
C ARG A 141 -5.36 -4.76 -3.12
N ALA A 142 -4.28 -5.53 -3.17
CA ALA A 142 -3.36 -5.71 -2.06
C ALA A 142 -2.67 -4.39 -1.66
N LEU A 143 -2.29 -3.55 -2.64
CA LEU A 143 -1.72 -2.22 -2.37
C LEU A 143 -2.74 -1.28 -1.72
N ILE A 144 -4.01 -1.32 -2.13
CA ILE A 144 -5.07 -0.54 -1.49
C ILE A 144 -5.19 -0.93 -0.01
N ILE A 145 -5.31 -2.24 0.29
CA ILE A 145 -5.42 -2.73 1.68
C ILE A 145 -4.18 -2.35 2.51
N LEU A 146 -2.99 -2.46 1.91
CA LEU A 146 -1.73 -2.05 2.55
C LEU A 146 -1.74 -0.56 2.92
N GLN A 147 -2.23 0.29 2.02
CA GLN A 147 -2.33 1.72 2.27
C GLN A 147 -3.28 2.02 3.42
N GLU A 148 -4.38 1.29 3.54
CA GLU A 148 -5.26 1.46 4.69
C GLU A 148 -4.59 1.01 6.01
N ALA A 149 -3.71 0.00 5.98
CA ALA A 149 -2.93 -0.39 7.15
C ALA A 149 -1.95 0.72 7.57
N ARG A 150 -1.35 1.39 6.58
CA ARG A 150 -0.43 2.51 6.79
C ARG A 150 -1.16 3.74 7.35
N ARG A 151 -2.43 3.97 6.98
CA ARG A 151 -3.24 5.11 7.44
C ARG A 151 -3.75 5.01 8.89
N THR A 152 -3.61 3.86 9.56
CA THR A 152 -4.05 3.69 10.96
C THR A 152 -2.87 3.49 11.90
N GLY A 153 -2.88 4.13 13.06
CA GLY A 153 -1.94 3.85 14.16
C GLY A 153 -2.37 2.70 15.08
N VAL A 154 -3.57 2.13 14.86
CA VAL A 154 -4.12 1.06 15.70
C VAL A 154 -3.51 -0.29 15.30
N LEU A 155 -2.70 -0.86 16.19
CA LEU A 155 -1.90 -2.08 15.93
C LEU A 155 -2.73 -3.29 15.51
N SER A 156 -3.85 -3.54 16.18
CA SER A 156 -4.74 -4.67 15.83
C SER A 156 -5.32 -4.50 14.42
N SER A 157 -5.70 -3.27 14.04
CA SER A 157 -6.18 -2.96 12.70
C SER A 157 -5.07 -3.09 11.65
N LYS A 158 -3.83 -2.70 11.96
CA LYS A 158 -2.68 -2.96 11.08
C LYS A 158 -2.50 -4.44 10.82
N ILE A 159 -2.47 -5.26 11.88
CA ILE A 159 -2.28 -6.71 11.78
C ILE A 159 -3.40 -7.38 10.98
N ASP A 160 -4.65 -6.98 11.19
CA ASP A 160 -5.79 -7.46 10.39
C ASP A 160 -5.64 -7.13 8.90
N ARG A 161 -5.28 -5.89 8.58
CA ARG A 161 -5.08 -5.46 7.20
C ARG A 161 -3.87 -6.14 6.56
N TYR A 162 -2.77 -6.33 7.29
CA TYR A 162 -1.63 -7.12 6.83
C TYR A 162 -1.99 -8.57 6.52
N CYS A 163 -2.79 -9.21 7.38
CA CYS A 163 -3.35 -10.53 7.08
C CYS A 163 -4.17 -10.50 5.79
N SER A 164 -5.01 -9.47 5.62
CA SER A 164 -5.85 -9.29 4.43
C SER A 164 -5.03 -9.06 3.14
N VAL A 165 -3.89 -8.38 3.22
CA VAL A 165 -2.93 -8.24 2.10
C VAL A 165 -2.42 -9.62 1.67
N LEU A 166 -1.94 -10.42 2.62
CA LEU A 166 -1.43 -11.77 2.33
C LEU A 166 -2.51 -12.68 1.78
N GLU A 167 -3.72 -12.65 2.35
CA GLU A 167 -4.88 -13.40 1.84
C GLU A 167 -5.23 -13.00 0.41
N CYS A 168 -5.12 -11.70 0.09
CA CYS A 168 -5.32 -11.20 -1.25
C CYS A 168 -4.26 -11.76 -2.22
N ILE A 169 -2.97 -11.68 -1.87
CA ILE A 169 -1.86 -12.18 -2.69
C ILE A 169 -1.99 -13.70 -2.93
N TYR A 170 -2.29 -14.46 -1.88
CA TYR A 170 -2.39 -15.92 -1.93
C TYR A 170 -3.76 -16.43 -2.43
N ALA A 171 -4.73 -15.53 -2.63
CA ALA A 171 -6.12 -15.82 -2.96
C ALA A 171 -6.80 -16.78 -1.96
N ILE A 172 -6.47 -16.73 -0.66
CA ILE A 172 -6.98 -17.66 0.36
C ILE A 172 -8.50 -17.60 0.46
N LYS A 173 -9.14 -18.78 0.55
CA LYS A 173 -10.62 -18.92 0.67
C LYS A 173 -11.08 -19.57 1.98
N LYS A 174 -10.27 -20.45 2.57
CA LYS A 174 -10.61 -21.25 3.75
C LYS A 174 -9.37 -21.53 4.57
N GLU A 175 -9.56 -22.04 5.79
CA GLU A 175 -8.46 -22.43 6.70
C GLU A 175 -7.40 -21.33 6.83
N HIS A 176 -7.88 -20.09 6.96
CA HIS A 176 -7.08 -18.88 6.85
C HIS A 176 -5.85 -18.89 7.76
N LYS A 177 -6.01 -19.21 9.05
CA LYS A 177 -4.90 -19.33 10.02
C LYS A 177 -3.83 -20.33 9.59
N LYS A 178 -4.22 -21.53 9.10
CA LYS A 178 -3.28 -22.57 8.66
C LYS A 178 -2.59 -22.17 7.37
N ASN A 179 -3.37 -21.74 6.37
CA ASN A 179 -2.84 -21.41 5.05
C ASN A 179 -1.94 -20.19 5.07
N ILE A 180 -2.33 -19.11 5.76
CA ILE A 180 -1.53 -17.88 5.81
C ILE A 180 -0.18 -18.13 6.50
N SER A 181 -0.15 -18.95 7.55
CA SER A 181 1.08 -19.26 8.28
C SER A 181 2.01 -20.18 7.47
N ASN A 182 1.48 -21.30 6.95
CA ASN A 182 2.27 -22.25 6.16
C ASN A 182 2.78 -21.65 4.84
N ILE A 183 1.93 -20.93 4.10
CA ILE A 183 2.31 -20.33 2.82
C ILE A 183 3.36 -19.24 3.05
N THR A 184 3.17 -18.35 4.03
CA THR A 184 4.13 -17.27 4.29
C THR A 184 5.48 -17.83 4.70
N ALA A 185 5.51 -18.79 5.62
CA ALA A 185 6.75 -19.45 6.04
C ALA A 185 7.47 -20.11 4.85
N ALA A 186 6.77 -20.91 4.05
CA ALA A 186 7.37 -21.58 2.89
C ALA A 186 7.81 -20.61 1.78
N TYR A 187 7.14 -19.46 1.62
CA TYR A 187 7.42 -18.54 0.53
C TYR A 187 8.62 -17.63 0.79
N ILE A 188 8.82 -17.19 2.04
CA ILE A 188 9.88 -16.22 2.37
C ILE A 188 10.94 -16.73 3.36
N GLY A 189 10.71 -17.84 4.06
CA GLY A 189 11.68 -18.39 5.01
C GLY A 189 12.87 -19.04 4.32
N ASN A 190 14.08 -18.73 4.77
CA ASN A 190 15.32 -19.21 4.17
C ASN A 190 15.75 -20.61 4.69
N ASP A 191 15.37 -20.94 5.92
CA ASP A 191 15.71 -22.18 6.61
C ASP A 191 14.56 -22.63 7.54
N SER A 192 14.67 -23.84 8.10
CA SER A 192 13.63 -24.43 8.94
C SER A 192 13.34 -23.65 10.23
N GLU A 193 14.34 -22.98 10.79
CA GLU A 193 14.18 -22.22 12.04
C GLU A 193 13.41 -20.91 11.76
N GLU A 194 13.82 -20.18 10.73
CA GLU A 194 13.09 -18.99 10.29
C GLU A 194 11.67 -19.33 9.83
N GLN A 195 11.49 -20.44 9.11
CA GLN A 195 10.19 -20.94 8.69
C GLN A 195 9.25 -21.18 9.88
N GLU A 196 9.71 -21.85 10.94
CA GLU A 196 8.89 -22.07 12.13
C GLU A 196 8.56 -20.76 12.84
N ARG A 197 9.55 -19.87 13.01
CA ARG A 197 9.33 -18.53 13.61
C ARG A 197 8.30 -17.71 12.82
N ILE A 198 8.33 -17.75 11.49
CA ILE A 198 7.32 -17.09 10.65
C ILE A 198 5.95 -17.71 10.92
N ARG A 199 5.86 -19.03 10.97
CA ARG A 199 4.62 -19.77 11.18
C ARG A 199 3.97 -19.43 12.52
N GLU A 200 4.75 -19.37 13.60
CA GLU A 200 4.32 -18.97 14.94
C GLU A 200 3.80 -17.52 14.96
N ASN A 201 4.60 -16.57 14.47
CA ASN A 201 4.21 -15.16 14.42
C ASN A 201 2.93 -14.94 13.60
N MET A 202 2.77 -15.65 12.48
CA MET A 202 1.54 -15.57 11.66
C MET A 202 0.32 -16.18 12.38
N ARG A 203 0.50 -17.19 13.24
CA ARG A 203 -0.60 -17.75 14.05
C ARG A 203 -1.06 -16.77 15.12
N ASP A 204 -0.11 -16.05 15.74
CA ASP A 204 -0.40 -15.01 16.73
C ASP A 204 -1.10 -13.82 16.08
N ALA A 205 -0.60 -13.37 14.92
CA ALA A 205 -1.21 -12.31 14.12
C ALA A 205 -2.67 -12.63 13.77
N TYR A 206 -2.95 -13.87 13.36
CA TYR A 206 -4.31 -14.30 13.07
C TYR A 206 -5.18 -14.39 14.33
N GLY A 207 -4.58 -14.72 15.49
CA GLY A 207 -5.25 -14.65 16.80
C GLY A 207 -5.73 -13.23 17.10
N VAL A 208 -4.84 -12.23 16.98
CA VAL A 208 -5.16 -10.80 17.16
C VAL A 208 -6.30 -10.35 16.24
N ARG A 209 -6.28 -10.77 14.96
CA ARG A 209 -7.34 -10.49 13.99
C ARG A 209 -8.68 -11.09 14.39
N SER A 210 -8.68 -12.36 14.81
CA SER A 210 -9.88 -13.08 15.24
C SER A 210 -10.52 -12.40 16.44
N ASP A 211 -9.72 -12.00 17.43
CA ASP A 211 -10.21 -11.29 18.63
C ASP A 211 -10.87 -9.95 18.26
N GLY A 212 -10.19 -9.15 17.42
CA GLY A 212 -10.67 -7.84 17.00
C GLY A 212 -11.95 -7.90 16.15
N SER A 213 -12.12 -8.95 15.34
CA SER A 213 -13.29 -9.13 14.46
C SER A 213 -14.56 -9.53 15.23
N HIS A 214 -14.39 -10.17 16.40
CA HIS A 214 -15.50 -10.64 17.23
C HIS A 214 -15.86 -9.69 18.39
N GLY A 215 -15.18 -8.54 18.50
CA GLY A 215 -15.46 -7.53 19.53
C GLY A 215 -15.14 -7.99 20.96
N GLU A 216 -14.40 -9.10 21.10
CA GLU A 216 -13.85 -9.50 22.38
C GLU A 216 -12.72 -8.53 22.75
N ASN A 217 -12.61 -8.13 24.02
CA ASN A 217 -11.41 -7.46 24.50
C ASN A 217 -10.21 -8.32 24.07
N LEU A 218 -9.30 -7.77 23.25
CA LEU A 218 -8.13 -8.46 22.67
C LEU A 218 -7.56 -9.48 23.67
N LYS A 219 -7.88 -10.77 23.50
CA LYS A 219 -7.40 -11.84 24.39
C LYS A 219 -5.88 -11.86 24.37
N TYR A 220 -5.31 -11.56 23.21
CA TYR A 220 -3.89 -11.31 23.08
C TYR A 220 -3.34 -10.31 24.11
N LEU A 221 -4.04 -9.21 24.41
CA LEU A 221 -3.62 -8.20 25.41
C LEU A 221 -3.92 -8.60 26.86
N GLN A 222 -4.69 -9.66 27.08
CA GLN A 222 -4.88 -10.25 28.41
C GLN A 222 -3.66 -11.11 28.79
N GLU A 223 -2.99 -11.68 27.80
CA GLU A 223 -1.85 -12.59 27.96
C GLU A 223 -0.50 -11.93 27.59
N ASN A 224 -0.53 -10.80 26.89
CA ASN A 224 0.64 -10.09 26.38
C ASN A 224 0.51 -8.58 26.59
N ASP A 225 1.65 -7.90 26.70
CA ASP A 225 1.69 -6.46 26.79
C ASP A 225 1.59 -5.77 25.42
N ARG A 226 1.45 -4.44 25.46
CA ARG A 226 1.41 -3.59 24.26
C ARG A 226 2.72 -3.65 23.46
N GLU A 227 3.85 -3.88 24.11
CA GLU A 227 5.16 -3.94 23.43
C GLU A 227 5.26 -5.17 22.54
N LYS A 228 4.78 -6.33 23.01
CA LYS A 228 4.66 -7.55 22.20
C LYS A 228 3.74 -7.34 21.00
N LEU A 229 2.61 -6.65 21.18
CA LEU A 229 1.72 -6.34 20.05
C LEU A 229 2.40 -5.40 19.03
N MET A 230 3.19 -4.43 19.49
CA MET A 230 4.00 -3.57 18.61
C MET A 230 5.05 -4.38 17.85
N ARG A 231 5.78 -5.25 18.54
CA ARG A 231 6.78 -6.14 17.93
C ARG A 231 6.14 -7.06 16.90
N LEU A 232 5.00 -7.67 17.23
CA LEU A 232 4.24 -8.49 16.31
C LEU A 232 3.84 -7.69 15.06
N SER A 233 3.22 -6.52 15.22
CA SER A 233 2.85 -5.66 14.08
C SER A 233 4.05 -5.31 13.18
N THR A 234 5.20 -5.02 13.78
CA THR A 234 6.45 -4.72 13.06
C THR A 234 6.96 -5.92 12.28
N VAL A 235 6.92 -7.11 12.89
CA VAL A 235 7.36 -8.35 12.25
C VAL A 235 6.43 -8.77 11.12
N ILE A 236 5.12 -8.63 11.30
CA ILE A 236 4.16 -8.95 10.24
C ILE A 236 4.29 -7.98 9.06
N ASP A 237 4.52 -6.69 9.32
CA ASP A 237 4.81 -5.72 8.25
C ASP A 237 6.05 -6.12 7.42
N ASP A 238 7.12 -6.58 8.07
CA ASP A 238 8.30 -7.13 7.37
C ASP A 238 7.96 -8.36 6.51
N TYR A 239 7.17 -9.29 7.05
CA TYR A 239 6.75 -10.46 6.29
C TYR A 239 5.91 -10.08 5.07
N VAL A 240 4.96 -9.15 5.23
CA VAL A 240 4.17 -8.62 4.10
C VAL A 240 5.10 -7.99 3.07
N ARG A 241 6.07 -7.16 3.49
CA ARG A 241 7.06 -6.56 2.57
C ARG A 241 7.83 -7.61 1.79
N ARG A 242 8.40 -8.61 2.47
CA ARG A 242 9.18 -9.70 1.83
C ARG A 242 8.33 -10.50 0.84
N VAL A 243 7.11 -10.85 1.22
CA VAL A 243 6.15 -11.56 0.35
C VAL A 243 5.84 -10.72 -0.88
N PHE A 244 5.47 -9.45 -0.68
CA PHE A 244 5.05 -8.59 -1.77
C PHE A 244 6.21 -8.30 -2.74
N ARG A 245 7.43 -8.04 -2.24
CA ARG A 245 8.64 -7.90 -3.07
C ARG A 245 8.89 -9.11 -3.96
N LYS A 246 8.68 -10.32 -3.43
CA LYS A 246 8.89 -11.57 -4.18
C LYS A 246 7.72 -11.87 -5.13
N ALA A 247 6.49 -11.52 -4.75
CA ALA A 247 5.31 -11.77 -5.57
C ALA A 247 5.21 -10.81 -6.76
N ILE A 248 5.49 -9.51 -6.54
CA ILE A 248 5.35 -8.47 -7.57
C ILE A 248 6.30 -8.67 -8.76
N SER A 249 7.45 -9.31 -8.53
CA SER A 249 8.40 -9.65 -9.60
C SER A 249 7.96 -10.83 -10.49
N VAL A 250 6.84 -11.49 -10.15
CA VAL A 250 6.28 -12.60 -10.90
C VAL A 250 4.88 -12.21 -11.40
N GLU A 251 4.82 -11.58 -12.58
CA GLU A 251 3.56 -11.02 -13.15
C GLU A 251 2.42 -12.06 -13.24
N ASN A 252 2.74 -13.35 -13.41
CA ASN A 252 1.75 -14.43 -13.43
C ASN A 252 0.97 -14.59 -12.12
N LEU A 253 1.46 -14.03 -11.00
CA LEU A 253 0.75 -14.00 -9.72
C LEU A 253 -0.26 -12.85 -9.61
N ASN A 254 -0.23 -11.89 -10.54
CA ASN A 254 -1.15 -10.76 -10.61
C ASN A 254 -2.48 -11.16 -11.27
N TYR A 255 -3.43 -11.66 -10.47
CA TYR A 255 -4.64 -12.31 -10.97
C TYR A 255 -5.87 -11.39 -10.98
N ASN A 256 -6.73 -11.58 -11.97
CA ASN A 256 -8.06 -10.98 -12.10
C ASN A 256 -9.03 -11.59 -11.10
N ASN A 257 -10.12 -10.90 -10.77
CA ASN A 257 -11.05 -11.34 -9.72
C ASN A 257 -11.95 -12.54 -10.10
N THR A 258 -11.55 -13.38 -11.07
CA THR A 258 -12.30 -14.56 -11.55
C THR A 258 -12.06 -15.80 -10.68
N SER A 259 -12.98 -16.76 -10.73
CA SER A 259 -12.90 -17.99 -9.94
C SER A 259 -11.74 -18.89 -10.38
N GLU A 260 -11.50 -18.96 -11.69
CA GLU A 260 -10.47 -19.78 -12.33
C GLU A 260 -9.07 -19.30 -11.94
N GLU A 261 -8.80 -18.00 -12.08
CA GLU A 261 -7.49 -17.46 -11.76
C GLU A 261 -7.20 -17.52 -10.26
N LYS A 262 -8.19 -17.23 -9.40
CA LYS A 262 -8.08 -17.45 -7.96
C LYS A 262 -7.75 -18.89 -7.60
N ALA A 263 -8.33 -19.87 -8.30
CA ALA A 263 -8.04 -21.28 -8.06
C ALA A 263 -6.59 -21.63 -8.48
N ARG A 264 -6.13 -21.11 -9.62
CA ARG A 264 -4.74 -21.28 -10.08
C ARG A 264 -3.74 -20.73 -9.06
N ILE A 265 -3.93 -19.50 -8.59
CA ILE A 265 -3.02 -18.86 -7.63
C ILE A 265 -3.03 -19.58 -6.29
N ARG A 266 -4.20 -19.94 -5.77
CA ARG A 266 -4.29 -20.78 -4.56
C ARG A 266 -3.53 -22.08 -4.70
N LYS A 267 -3.67 -22.76 -5.84
CA LYS A 267 -2.98 -24.03 -6.10
C LYS A 267 -1.47 -23.83 -6.08
N TYR A 268 -0.95 -22.82 -6.76
CA TYR A 268 0.48 -22.49 -6.76
C TYR A 268 1.04 -22.35 -5.35
N PHE A 269 0.43 -21.52 -4.50
CA PHE A 269 0.89 -21.31 -3.13
C PHE A 269 0.67 -22.52 -2.22
N SER A 270 -0.41 -23.27 -2.44
CA SER A 270 -0.69 -24.50 -1.68
C SER A 270 0.33 -25.60 -2.00
N ASP A 271 0.68 -25.77 -3.27
CA ASP A 271 1.67 -26.74 -3.71
C ASP A 271 3.07 -26.37 -3.18
N LEU A 272 3.41 -25.07 -3.20
CA LEU A 272 4.63 -24.57 -2.55
C LEU A 272 4.65 -24.90 -1.05
N ALA A 273 3.58 -24.57 -0.32
CA ALA A 273 3.52 -24.83 1.12
C ALA A 273 3.68 -26.32 1.44
N LYS A 274 3.12 -27.21 0.61
CA LYS A 274 3.24 -28.67 0.77
C LYS A 274 4.66 -29.21 0.58
N THR A 275 5.53 -28.50 -0.12
CA THR A 275 6.95 -28.91 -0.24
C THR A 275 7.70 -28.82 1.10
N VAL A 276 7.24 -27.93 1.99
CA VAL A 276 7.83 -27.72 3.32
C VAL A 276 6.97 -28.37 4.41
N TYR A 277 5.64 -28.32 4.26
CA TYR A 277 4.65 -28.80 5.23
C TYR A 277 3.64 -29.74 4.55
N PRO A 278 3.93 -31.05 4.47
CA PRO A 278 3.09 -32.02 3.76
C PRO A 278 1.69 -32.24 4.38
N GLU A 279 1.51 -31.84 5.63
CA GLU A 279 0.31 -32.06 6.46
C GLU A 279 -0.64 -30.86 6.56
#